data_AF-A0A5F1S9S2-F1
#
_entry.id   AF-A0A5F1S9S2-F1
#
_cell.length_a   1.000
_cell.length_b   1.000
_cell.length_c   1.000
_cell.angle_alpha   90.00
_cell.angle_beta   90.00
_cell.angle_gamma   90.00
#
_symmetry.space_group_name_H-M   'P 1'
#
loop_
_entity.id
_entity.type
_entity.pdbx_description
1 polymer ?
#
loop_
_entity_poly.entity_id
_entity_poly.type
_entity_poly.pdbx_seq_one_letter_code
_entity_poly.pdbx_strand_id
1 'polypeptide(L)' 'MPMNPGDIEDMIKAGIPGAKVTIRDLAGDGDHYAAEVVAEAFRGKSRVQQHQMVYDALKGNMGGVLHALALQTSAPD' A
#
# COMPACT_ATOMS: atom_id res chain seq x y z
N MET A 1 18.33 4.47 0.48
CA MET A 1 17.52 5.63 0.91
C MET A 1 16.14 5.09 1.23
N PRO A 2 15.51 5.50 2.34
CA PRO A 2 14.13 5.11 2.62
C PRO A 2 13.24 5.58 1.47
N MET A 3 12.22 4.79 1.16
CA MET A 3 11.27 5.08 0.08
C MET A 3 10.42 6.30 0.47
N ASN A 4 10.26 7.27 -0.44
CA ASN A 4 9.40 8.41 -0.16
C ASN A 4 7.93 7.93 -0.12
N PRO A 5 7.10 8.37 0.85
CA PRO A 5 5.67 8.05 0.87
C PRO A 5 4.94 8.36 -0.44
N GLY A 6 5.37 9.39 -1.19
CA GLY A 6 4.83 9.67 -2.52
C GLY A 6 5.08 8.55 -3.54
N ASP A 7 6.28 7.95 -3.52
CA ASP A 7 6.61 6.84 -4.42
C ASP A 7 5.77 5.59 -4.10
N ILE A 8 5.52 5.33 -2.82
CA ILE A 8 4.66 4.23 -2.36
C ILE A 8 3.23 4.45 -2.90
N GLU A 9 2.71 5.67 -2.76
CA GLU A 9 1.38 6.03 -3.26
C GLU A 9 1.24 5.82 -4.77
N ASP A 10 2.21 6.33 -5.54
CA ASP A 10 2.20 6.24 -7.00
C ASP A 10 2.30 4.79 -7.50
N MET A 11 3.13 3.97 -6.84
CA MET A 11 3.24 2.55 -7.17
C MET A 11 1.94 1.79 -6.92
N ILE A 12 1.29 2.03 -5.78
CA ILE A 12 0.01 1.38 -5.45
C ILE A 12 -1.07 1.81 -6.45
N LYS A 13 -1.16 3.10 -6.78
CA LYS A 13 -2.11 3.61 -7.79
C LYS A 13 -1.85 3.06 -9.19
N ALA A 14 -0.58 2.87 -9.56
CA ALA A 14 -0.22 2.28 -10.84
C ALA A 14 -0.56 0.78 -10.93
N GLY A 15 -0.40 0.03 -9.83
CA GLY A 15 -0.76 -1.40 -9.78
C GLY A 15 -2.24 -1.67 -9.53
N ILE A 16 -2.96 -0.73 -8.92
CA ILE A 16 -4.39 -0.82 -8.62
C ILE A 16 -5.10 0.43 -9.15
N PRO A 17 -5.46 0.46 -10.45
CA PRO A 17 -6.12 1.62 -11.05
C PRO A 17 -7.40 2.02 -10.32
N GLY A 18 -7.53 3.30 -10.01
CA GLY A 18 -8.68 3.85 -9.29
C GLY A 18 -8.62 3.70 -7.76
N ALA A 19 -7.52 3.18 -7.21
CA ALA A 19 -7.32 3.15 -5.77
C ALA A 19 -7.16 4.56 -5.17
N LYS A 20 -7.84 4.80 -4.05
CA LYS A 20 -7.52 5.90 -3.14
C LYS A 20 -6.51 5.39 -2.13
N VAL A 21 -5.37 6.06 -2.02
CA VAL A 21 -4.25 5.64 -1.18
C VAL A 21 -3.92 6.78 -0.23
N THR A 22 -3.80 6.47 1.05
CA THR A 22 -3.32 7.39 2.08
C THR A 22 -2.13 6.76 2.78
N ILE A 23 -0.98 7.42 2.74
CA ILE A 23 0.23 6.98 3.45
C ILE A 23 0.41 7.82 4.72
N ARG A 24 0.71 7.16 5.84
CA ARG A 24 1.02 7.80 7.12
C ARG A 24 2.33 7.25 7.66
N ASP A 25 3.19 8.13 8.15
CA ASP A 25 4.37 7.71 8.91
C ASP A 25 3.92 7.37 10.35
N LEU A 26 4.21 6.15 10.80
CA LEU A 26 3.79 5.64 12.10
C LEU A 26 4.75 6.04 13.23
N ALA A 27 6.03 6.20 12.92
CA ALA A 27 7.09 6.41 13.91
C ALA A 27 7.81 7.76 13.75
N GLY A 28 7.59 8.46 12.63
CA GLY A 28 8.31 9.69 12.28
C GLY A 28 9.79 9.44 11.93
N ASP A 29 10.15 8.18 11.70
CA ASP A 29 11.52 7.73 11.46
C ASP A 29 11.84 7.57 9.96
N GLY A 30 10.83 7.69 9.09
CA GLY A 30 10.96 7.47 7.66
C GLY A 30 11.13 6.00 7.26
N ASP A 31 10.91 5.06 8.17
CA ASP A 31 11.08 3.62 7.95
C ASP A 31 9.80 2.81 8.20
N HIS A 32 8.89 3.31 9.04
CA HIS A 32 7.62 2.64 9.37
C HIS A 32 6.41 3.40 8.81
N TYR A 33 5.80 2.84 7.77
CA TYR A 33 4.62 3.44 7.14
C TYR A 33 3.35 2.61 7.37
N ALA A 34 2.21 3.30 7.38
CA ALA A 34 0.89 2.71 7.20
C ALA A 34 0.31 3.18 5.86
N ALA A 35 -0.27 2.25 5.11
CA ALA A 35 -1.00 2.53 3.89
C ALA A 35 -2.46 2.09 4.05
N GLU A 36 -3.36 3.05 3.87
CA GLU A 36 -4.79 2.80 3.71
C GLU A 36 -5.13 2.85 2.22
N VAL A 37 -5.65 1.74 1.69
CA VAL A 37 -5.95 1.58 0.27
C VAL A 37 -7.41 1.22 0.10
N VAL A 38 -8.16 2.08 -0.59
CA VAL A 38 -9.57 1.85 -0.91
C VAL A 38 -9.71 1.67 -2.41
N ALA A 39 -10.22 0.53 -2.86
CA ALA A 39 -10.35 0.23 -4.28
C ALA A 39 -11.53 -0.73 -4.57
N GLU A 40 -12.29 -0.47 -5.64
CA GLU A 40 -13.36 -1.38 -6.09
C GLU A 40 -12.84 -2.79 -6.41
N ALA A 41 -11.58 -2.91 -6.85
CA ALA A 41 -10.93 -4.19 -7.12
C ALA A 41 -10.85 -5.13 -5.90
N PHE A 42 -11.05 -4.60 -4.68
CA PHE A 42 -11.08 -5.36 -3.44
C PHE A 42 -12.45 -5.97 -3.11
N ARG A 43 -13.52 -5.60 -3.83
CA ARG A 43 -14.87 -6.12 -3.58
C ARG A 43 -14.90 -7.64 -3.78
N GLY A 44 -15.41 -8.36 -2.78
CA GLY A 44 -15.46 -9.82 -2.78
C GLY A 44 -14.11 -10.53 -2.60
N LYS A 45 -13.01 -9.80 -2.37
CA LYS A 45 -11.69 -10.37 -2.05
C LYS A 45 -11.52 -10.51 -0.54
N SER A 46 -10.85 -11.57 -0.10
CA SER A 46 -10.44 -11.69 1.29
C SER A 46 -9.35 -10.67 1.63
N ARG A 47 -9.20 -10.34 2.91
CA ARG A 47 -8.15 -9.42 3.37
C ARG A 47 -6.75 -9.82 2.87
N VAL A 48 -6.44 -11.12 2.88
CA VAL A 48 -5.15 -11.64 2.39
C VAL A 48 -4.97 -11.37 0.89
N GLN A 49 -6.02 -11.58 0.09
CA GLN A 49 -5.98 -11.30 -1.36
C GLN A 49 -5.80 -9.81 -1.64
N GLN A 50 -6.49 -8.95 -0.89
CA GLN A 50 -6.35 -7.50 -1.03
C GLN A 50 -4.91 -7.05 -0.70
N HIS A 51 -4.35 -7.55 0.40
CA HIS A 51 -2.97 -7.27 0.78
C HIS A 51 -1.98 -7.78 -0.30
N GLN A 52 -2.19 -8.97 -0.85
CA GLN A 52 -1.35 -9.51 -1.93
C GLN A 52 -1.34 -8.58 -3.15
N MET A 53 -2.51 -8.07 -3.55
CA MET A 53 -2.60 -7.12 -4.66
C MET A 53 -1.79 -5.83 -4.40
N VAL A 54 -1.80 -5.33 -3.17
CA VAL A 54 -0.98 -4.16 -2.80
C VAL A 54 0.51 -4.50 -2.84
N TYR A 55 0.92 -5.67 -2.34
CA TYR A 55 2.32 -6.10 -2.41
C TYR A 55 2.79 -6.32 -3.85
N ASP A 56 1.94 -6.86 -4.72
CA ASP A 56 2.23 -7.03 -6.14
C ASP A 56 2.39 -5.67 -6.83
N ALA A 57 1.58 -4.67 -6.47
CA ALA A 57 1.69 -3.29 -6.96
C ALA A 57 3.03 -2.63 -6.56
N LEU A 58 3.59 -3.01 -5.41
CA LEU A 58 4.91 -2.58 -4.96
C LEU A 58 6.06 -3.30 -5.69
N LYS A 59 5.78 -4.19 -6.65
CA LYS A 59 6.75 -4.83 -7.57
C LYS A 59 7.98 -5.44 -6.89
N GLY A 60 7.84 -5.96 -5.67
CA GLY A 60 8.95 -6.55 -4.93
C GLY A 60 9.89 -5.53 -4.24
N ASN A 61 9.51 -4.25 -4.13
CA ASN A 61 10.22 -3.28 -3.29
C ASN A 61 10.02 -3.53 -1.78
N MET A 62 9.12 -4.44 -1.43
CA MET A 62 8.84 -4.92 -0.06
C MET A 62 9.97 -5.86 0.41
N GLY A 63 10.58 -5.58 1.57
CA GLY A 63 11.64 -6.41 2.16
C GLY A 63 13.09 -6.03 1.79
N GLY A 64 13.29 -4.97 1.00
CA GLY A 64 14.60 -4.40 0.71
C GLY A 64 14.71 -2.90 1.02
N VAL A 65 13.78 -2.10 0.47
CA VAL A 65 13.78 -0.63 0.62
C VAL A 65 12.69 -0.15 1.60
N LEU A 66 11.67 -0.99 1.84
CA LEU A 66 10.59 -0.75 2.78
C LEU A 66 10.67 -1.78 3.92
N HIS A 67 10.99 -1.31 5.14
CA HIS A 67 11.20 -2.17 6.30
C HIS A 67 9.89 -2.76 6.84
N ALA A 68 8.83 -1.96 6.94
CA ALA A 68 7.50 -2.43 7.32
C ALA A 68 6.41 -1.51 6.76
N LEU A 69 5.34 -2.12 6.25
CA LEU A 69 4.13 -1.41 5.80
C LEU A 69 2.90 -2.01 6.49
N ALA A 70 2.28 -1.25 7.39
CA ALA A 70 0.99 -1.62 7.94
C ALA A 70 -0.10 -1.36 6.89
N LEU A 71 -0.84 -2.41 6.51
CA LEU A 71 -1.86 -2.32 5.46
C LEU A 71 -3.28 -2.40 6.01
N GLN A 72 -4.09 -1.42 5.58
CA GLN A 72 -5.54 -1.43 5.70
C GLN A 72 -6.14 -1.34 4.30
N THR A 73 -6.99 -2.31 3.95
CA THR A 73 -7.61 -2.40 2.63
C THR A 73 -9.13 -2.54 2.75
N SER A 74 -9.87 -1.83 1.90
CA SER A 74 -11.33 -1.92 1.83
C SER A 74 -11.87 -1.60 0.43
N ALA A 75 -13.07 -2.10 0.13
CA ALA A 75 -13.83 -1.60 -1.01
C ALA A 75 -14.57 -0.30 -0.62
N PRO A 76 -14.86 0.61 -1.56
CA PRO A 76 -15.75 1.73 -1.33
C PRO A 76 -17.14 1.27 -0.84
N ASP A 77 -17.78 2.08 0.01
CA ASP A 77 -19.18 1.91 0.41
C ASP A 77 -20.15 2.11 -0.76
#